data_AF-A0A835ENN8-F1
#
_entry.id   AF-A0A835ENN8-F1
#
_cell.length_a   1.000
_cell.length_b   1.000
_cell.length_c   1.000
_cell.angle_alpha   90.00
_cell.angle_beta   90.00
_cell.angle_gamma   90.00
#
_symmetry.space_group_name_H-M   'P 1'
#
loop_
_entity.id
_entity.type
_entity.pdbx_description
1 polymer ?
#
loop_
_entity_poly.entity_id
_entity_poly.type
_entity_poly.pdbx_seq_one_letter_code
_entity_poly.pdbx_strand_id
1 'polypeptide(L)' 'MDCYEYISKNARNIVVPKPWGKCFKAVREVPNKDMECIKRLVSVGERMRYNPTRILNLANLC' A
#
# COMPACT_ATOMS: atom_id res chain seq x y z
N MET A 1 -12.45 0.64 0.33
CA MET A 1 -11.19 0.63 -0.44
C MET A 1 -10.15 -0.09 0.38
N ASP A 2 -9.62 -1.16 -0.19
CA ASP A 2 -8.56 -1.97 0.39
C ASP A 2 -7.19 -1.45 -0.06
N CYS A 3 -6.12 -1.67 0.70
CA CYS A 3 -4.76 -1.30 0.29
C CYS A 3 -4.41 -1.96 -1.05
N TYR A 4 -4.86 -3.20 -1.26
CA TYR A 4 -4.62 -3.96 -2.48
C TYR A 4 -5.13 -3.27 -3.74
N GLU A 5 -6.26 -2.56 -3.67
CA GLU A 5 -6.81 -1.82 -4.81
C GLU A 5 -5.90 -0.65 -5.19
N TYR A 6 -5.36 0.06 -4.18
CA TYR A 6 -4.44 1.17 -4.42
C TYR A 6 -3.09 0.70 -4.95
N ILE A 7 -2.48 -0.31 -4.31
CA ILE A 7 -1.14 -0.77 -4.67
C ILE A 7 -1.13 -1.65 -5.92
N SER A 8 -2.27 -2.17 -6.40
CA SER A 8 -2.33 -2.99 -7.61
C SER A 8 -1.78 -2.26 -8.85
N LYS A 9 -0.89 -2.91 -9.61
CA LYS A 9 -0.43 -2.39 -10.91
C LYS A 9 -1.58 -2.22 -11.91
N ASN A 10 -2.62 -3.04 -11.78
CA ASN A 10 -3.79 -3.06 -12.66
C ASN A 10 -4.91 -2.12 -12.19
N ALA A 11 -4.67 -1.28 -11.17
CA ALA A 11 -5.67 -0.32 -10.71
C ALA A 11 -5.99 0.68 -11.82
N ARG A 12 -7.22 0.62 -12.35
CA ARG A 12 -7.69 1.50 -13.45
C ARG A 12 -7.85 2.95 -12.99
N ASN A 13 -8.29 3.15 -11.75
CA ASN A 13 -8.40 4.46 -11.12
C ASN A 13 -7.58 4.46 -9.83
N ILE A 14 -6.53 5.28 -9.79
CA ILE A 14 -5.70 5.42 -8.60
C ILE A 14 -6.39 6.39 -7.66
N VAL A 15 -7.21 5.85 -6.75
CA VAL A 15 -7.84 6.64 -5.68
C VAL A 15 -7.06 6.41 -4.40
N VAL A 16 -6.66 7.49 -3.73
CA VAL A 16 -5.97 7.40 -2.44
C VAL A 16 -6.95 6.81 -1.41
N PRO A 17 -6.54 5.83 -0.57
CA PRO A 17 -7.40 5.31 0.48
C PRO A 17 -7.91 6.41 1.40
N LYS A 18 -9.20 6.35 1.77
CA LYS A 18 -9.81 7.34 2.68
C LYS A 18 -9.15 7.30 4.07
N PRO A 19 -8.98 8.44 4.76
CA PRO A 19 -8.35 8.48 6.10
C PRO A 19 -9.00 7.60 7.17
N TRP A 20 -10.32 7.40 7.08
CA TRP A 20 -11.09 6.52 7.96
C TRP A 20 -11.25 5.08 7.42
N GLY A 21 -10.59 4.76 6.31
CA GLY A 21 -10.65 3.45 5.67
C GLY A 21 -9.74 2.41 6.32
N LYS A 22 -10.05 1.13 6.10
CA LYS A 22 -9.28 -0.01 6.63
C LYS A 22 -7.80 0.06 6.25
N CYS A 23 -7.49 0.43 5.00
CA CYS A 23 -6.10 0.53 4.55
C CYS A 23 -5.30 1.56 5.36
N PHE A 24 -5.86 2.75 5.56
CA PHE A 24 -5.21 3.84 6.28
C PHE A 24 -4.94 3.45 7.75
N LYS A 25 -5.91 2.78 8.37
CA LYS A 25 -5.75 2.23 9.73
C LYS A 25 -4.64 1.18 9.79
N ALA A 26 -4.60 0.25 8.84
CA ALA A 26 -3.55 -0.78 8.78
C ALA A 26 -2.16 -0.17 8.59
N VAL A 27 -2.01 0.87 7.75
CA VAL A 27 -0.72 1.56 7.57
C VAL A 27 -0.27 2.25 8.87
N ARG A 28 -1.19 2.85 9.62
CA ARG A 28 -0.89 3.47 10.93
C ARG A 28 -0.51 2.47 12.01
N GLU A 29 -0.99 1.24 11.90
CA GLU A 29 -0.62 0.14 12.79
C GLU A 29 0.80 -0.40 12.48
N VAL A 30 1.38 -0.08 11.32
CA VAL A 30 2.77 -0.43 11.02
C VAL A 30 3.72 0.48 11.82
N PRO A 31 4.65 -0.09 12.62
CA PRO A 31 5.63 0.69 13.37
C PRO A 31 6.40 1.66 12.47
N ASN A 32 6.43 2.93 12.86
CA ASN A 32 7.06 4.03 12.11
C ASN A 32 6.58 4.17 10.64
N LYS A 33 5.44 3.56 10.28
CA LYS A 33 4.97 3.43 8.90
C LYS A 33 6.07 2.91 7.96
N ASP A 34 6.87 1.94 8.41
CA ASP A 34 7.97 1.36 7.63
C ASP A 34 7.47 0.54 6.43
N MET A 35 7.05 1.25 5.38
CA MET A 35 6.59 0.67 4.14
C MET A 35 7.75 0.11 3.30
N GLU A 36 9.00 0.48 3.58
CA GLU A 36 10.18 -0.07 2.90
C GLU A 36 10.39 -1.53 3.32
N CYS A 37 10.20 -1.85 4.61
CA CYS A 37 10.17 -3.23 5.08
C CYS A 37 9.04 -4.02 4.41
N ILE A 38 7.82 -3.48 4.37
CA ILE A 38 6.68 -4.12 3.70
C ILE A 38 7.00 -4.39 2.22
N LYS A 39 7.56 -3.41 1.48
CA LYS A 39 7.98 -3.55 0.09
C LYS A 39 8.96 -4.71 -0.11
N ARG A 40 9.87 -4.94 0.85
CA ARG A 40 10.86 -6.03 0.80
C ARG A 40 10.22 -7.39 1.04
N LEU A 41 9.25 -7.47 1.95
CA LEU A 41 8.52 -8.69 2.31
C LEU A 41 7.57 -9.19 1.21
N VAL A 42 7.20 -8.34 0.25
CA VAL A 42 6.38 -8.72 -0.90
C VAL A 42 7.08 -9.84 -1.70
N SER A 43 6.40 -10.97 -1.85
CA SER A 43 6.90 -12.14 -2.59
C SER A 43 7.11 -11.82 -4.08
N VAL A 44 7.89 -12.65 -4.78
CA VAL A 44 8.12 -12.50 -6.23
C VAL A 44 6.80 -12.43 -7.01
N GLY A 45 5.83 -13.30 -6.68
CA GLY A 45 4.53 -13.33 -7.34
C GLY A 45 3.65 -12.12 -7.02
N GLU A 46 3.82 -11.50 -5.86
CA GLU A 46 3.11 -10.27 -5.50
C GLU A 46 3.78 -9.02 -6.09
N ARG A 47 5.11 -9.00 -6.28
CA ARG A 47 5.83 -7.91 -6.99
C ARG A 47 5.39 -7.77 -8.45
N MET A 48 4.90 -8.85 -9.05
CA MET A 48 4.27 -8.79 -10.37
C MET A 48 2.90 -8.11 -10.34
N ARG A 49 2.17 -8.22 -9.22
CA ARG A 49 0.80 -7.71 -9.05
C ARG A 49 0.73 -6.31 -8.44
N TYR A 50 1.69 -5.95 -7.60
CA TYR A 50 1.68 -4.70 -6.83
C TYR A 50 2.79 -3.74 -7.27
N ASN A 51 2.48 -2.46 -7.22
CA ASN A 51 3.36 -1.37 -7.56
C ASN A 51 4.15 -0.96 -6.30
N PRO A 52 5.47 -1.19 -6.27
CA PRO A 52 6.29 -0.91 -5.09
C PRO A 52 6.33 0.57 -4.72
N THR A 53 6.28 1.48 -5.70
CA THR A 53 6.20 2.92 -5.44
C THR A 53 4.92 3.29 -4.68
N ARG A 54 3.80 2.65 -5.02
CA ARG A 54 2.54 2.89 -4.30
C ARG A 54 2.56 2.34 -2.89
N ILE A 55 3.23 1.22 -2.64
CA ILE A 55 3.47 0.71 -1.28
C ILE A 55 4.22 1.77 -0.46
N LEU A 56 5.29 2.33 -1.02
CA LEU A 56 6.07 3.38 -0.34
C LEU A 56 5.26 4.65 -0.08
N ASN A 57 4.43 5.07 -1.03
CA ASN A 57 3.61 6.27 -0.89
C ASN A 57 2.60 6.19 0.26
N LEU A 58 2.20 4.99 0.70
CA LEU A 58 1.32 4.83 1.85
C LEU A 58 1.90 5.44 3.13
N ALA A 59 3.23 5.47 3.28
CA ALA A 59 3.87 6.08 4.46
C ALA A 59 3.58 7.59 4.58
N ASN A 60 3.45 8.29 3.45
CA ASN A 60 3.20 9.72 3.40
C ASN A 60 1.70 10.05 3.34
N LEU A 61 0.91 9.16 2.72
CA LEU A 61 -0.51 9.38 2.51
C LEU A 61 -1.37 8.98 3.72
N CYS A 62 -0.94 7.97 4.48
CA CYS A 62 -1.67 7.39 5.62
C CYS A 62 -1.07 7.78 6.98
#